data_AF-A0A522FGB5-F1
#
_entry.id   AF-A0A522FGB5-F1
#
_cell.length_a   1.000
_cell.length_b   1.000
_cell.length_c   1.000
_cell.angle_alpha   90.00
_cell.angle_beta   90.00
_cell.angle_gamma   90.00
#
_symmetry.space_group_name_H-M   'P 1'
#
loop_
_entity.id
_entity.type
_entity.pdbx_description
1 polymer ?
#
loop_
_entity_poly.entity_id
_entity_poly.type
_entity_poly.pdbx_seq_one_letter_code
_entity_poly.pdbx_strand_id
1 'polypeptide(L)'
;MMAQGGFEMESETDVRTAMTAVIQACASVRHELNDLESAAWLAAVESFTPQAVMKFLLSWMSTNSRKAPTVADLRRAVDPTFVDEESALERLYLLVSRTGPWNTPSASELGPMLCRAIDLMGGWARVNEIMPDRSDRFAWSAFADRFLSSFGTAQSQAFQQSLLAPEHRTEIPAPLGLHALASRAAPSNALSLGASDSKEGAPMPAQS
;
A
#
# COMPACT_ATOMS: atom_id res chain seq x y z
N MET A 1 11.24 49.94 -2.75
CA MET A 1 12.03 49.04 -3.62
C MET A 1 12.73 48.04 -2.71
N MET A 2 12.13 46.86 -2.50
CA MET A 2 12.78 45.76 -1.78
C MET A 2 12.93 44.59 -2.76
N ALA A 3 14.13 44.07 -2.82
CA ALA A 3 14.50 42.92 -3.63
C ALA A 3 13.81 41.66 -3.07
N GLN A 4 12.84 41.12 -3.81
CA GLN A 4 12.21 39.82 -3.54
C GLN A 4 12.36 38.83 -4.72
N GLY A 5 13.09 39.17 -5.78
CA GLY A 5 13.17 38.34 -7.00
C GLY A 5 14.38 37.40 -7.12
N GLY A 6 15.18 37.21 -6.06
CA GLY A 6 16.42 36.42 -6.14
C GLY A 6 16.22 34.91 -5.98
N PHE A 7 15.30 34.49 -5.12
CA PHE A 7 15.12 33.08 -4.77
C PHE A 7 14.30 32.28 -5.80
N GLU A 8 13.38 32.91 -6.52
CA GLU A 8 12.54 32.24 -7.53
C GLU A 8 13.32 31.92 -8.81
N MET A 9 14.31 32.74 -9.16
CA MET A 9 15.08 32.59 -10.41
C MET A 9 16.10 31.45 -10.35
N GLU A 10 16.76 31.24 -9.20
CA GLU A 10 17.69 30.12 -8.99
C GLU A 10 16.96 28.76 -9.01
N SER A 11 15.76 28.71 -8.44
CA SER A 11 14.93 27.50 -8.44
C SER A 11 14.51 27.07 -9.85
N GLU A 12 14.15 28.00 -10.73
CA GLU A 12 13.74 27.67 -12.10
C GLU A 12 14.94 27.19 -12.94
N THR A 13 16.11 27.79 -12.76
CA THR A 13 17.34 27.35 -13.45
C THR A 13 17.78 25.95 -13.01
N ASP A 14 17.62 25.62 -11.72
CA ASP A 14 17.97 24.30 -11.19
C ASP A 14 17.04 23.20 -11.72
N VAL A 15 15.72 23.47 -11.76
CA VAL A 15 14.73 22.54 -12.34
C VAL A 15 15.01 22.28 -13.81
N ARG A 16 15.31 23.33 -14.59
CA ARG A 16 15.65 23.21 -16.01
C ARG A 16 16.95 22.40 -16.22
N THR A 17 17.94 22.61 -15.36
CA THR A 17 19.21 21.86 -15.39
C THR A 17 18.98 20.39 -15.11
N ALA A 18 18.20 20.05 -14.08
CA ALA A 18 17.85 18.67 -13.76
C ALA A 18 17.07 18.01 -14.90
N MET A 19 16.07 18.70 -15.47
CA MET A 19 15.32 18.17 -16.62
C MET A 19 16.20 17.94 -17.85
N THR A 20 17.16 18.84 -18.11
CA THR A 20 18.14 18.65 -19.20
C THR A 20 18.97 17.39 -18.96
N ALA A 21 19.40 17.14 -17.73
CA ALA A 21 20.15 15.93 -17.37
C ALA A 21 19.29 14.65 -17.50
N VAL A 22 18.01 14.70 -17.13
CA VAL A 22 17.07 13.58 -17.33
C VAL A 22 16.98 13.24 -18.83
N ILE A 23 16.74 14.25 -19.68
CA ILE A 23 16.66 14.07 -21.13
C ILE A 23 17.94 13.44 -21.68
N GLN A 24 19.11 13.93 -21.25
CA GLN A 24 20.41 13.39 -21.67
C GLN A 24 20.61 11.94 -21.21
N ALA A 25 20.22 11.60 -19.97
CA ALA A 25 20.31 10.25 -19.45
C ALA A 25 19.42 9.28 -20.24
N CYS A 26 18.18 9.64 -20.56
CA CYS A 26 17.29 8.85 -21.41
C CYS A 26 17.84 8.71 -22.84
N ALA A 27 18.32 9.81 -23.43
CA ALA A 27 18.90 9.81 -24.77
C ALA A 27 20.17 8.93 -24.86
N SER A 28 20.94 8.79 -23.77
CA SER A 28 22.14 7.93 -23.73
C SER A 28 21.85 6.45 -24.03
N VAL A 29 20.62 6.01 -23.77
CA VAL A 29 20.13 4.66 -24.08
C VAL A 29 19.17 4.64 -25.28
N ARG A 30 19.15 5.71 -26.07
CA ARG A 30 18.28 5.90 -27.25
C ARG A 30 16.78 5.87 -26.90
N HIS A 31 16.42 6.32 -25.69
CA HIS A 31 15.03 6.51 -25.28
C HIS A 31 14.66 7.98 -25.42
N GLU A 32 13.61 8.25 -26.19
CA GLU A 32 13.02 9.58 -26.30
C GLU A 32 11.83 9.69 -25.33
N LEU A 33 11.86 10.71 -24.48
CA LEU A 33 10.77 10.96 -23.55
C LEU A 33 9.54 11.45 -24.31
N ASN A 34 8.41 10.81 -24.08
CA ASN A 34 7.13 11.35 -24.53
C ASN A 34 6.66 12.51 -23.62
N ASP A 35 5.59 13.21 -24.01
CA ASP A 35 5.08 14.36 -23.27
C ASP A 35 4.63 14.01 -21.85
N LEU A 36 4.04 12.82 -21.66
CA LEU A 36 3.58 12.34 -20.35
C LEU A 36 4.76 12.01 -19.42
N GLU A 37 5.80 11.36 -19.95
CA GLU A 37 7.02 11.05 -19.23
C GLU A 37 7.78 12.33 -18.85
N SER A 38 7.84 13.30 -19.77
CA SER A 38 8.45 14.61 -19.52
C SER A 38 7.73 15.36 -18.39
N ALA A 39 6.40 15.37 -18.40
CA ALA A 39 5.58 15.95 -17.35
C ALA A 39 5.77 15.22 -16.00
N ALA A 40 5.83 13.89 -16.02
CA ALA A 40 6.06 13.08 -14.82
C ALA A 40 7.45 13.35 -14.20
N TRP A 41 8.49 13.48 -15.03
CA TRP A 41 9.82 13.83 -14.59
C TRP A 41 9.88 15.25 -14.03
N LEU A 42 9.20 16.22 -14.65
CA LEU A 42 9.13 17.58 -14.14
C LEU A 42 8.50 17.62 -12.74
N ALA A 43 7.34 16.97 -12.57
CA ALA A 43 6.69 16.85 -11.27
C ALA A 43 7.57 16.15 -10.22
N ALA A 44 8.37 15.16 -10.64
CA ALA A 44 9.30 14.48 -9.75
C ALA A 44 10.48 15.37 -9.33
N VAL A 45 11.02 16.19 -10.24
CA VAL A 45 12.08 17.16 -9.94
C VAL A 45 11.60 18.18 -8.90
N GLU A 46 10.37 18.67 -9.06
CA GLU A 46 9.74 19.58 -8.09
C GLU A 46 9.50 18.90 -6.73
N SER A 47 9.12 17.62 -6.73
CA SER A 47 8.81 16.88 -5.50
C SER A 47 10.04 16.45 -4.70
N PHE A 48 11.10 16.00 -5.38
CA PHE A 48 12.29 15.39 -4.73
C PHE A 48 13.51 16.32 -4.66
N THR A 49 13.39 17.56 -5.13
CA THR A 49 14.46 18.54 -5.36
C THR A 49 15.38 18.21 -6.55
N PRO A 50 15.83 19.22 -7.32
CA PRO A 50 16.76 19.03 -8.44
C PRO A 50 18.05 18.30 -8.06
N GLN A 51 18.59 18.57 -6.86
CA GLN A 51 19.84 17.99 -6.38
C GLN A 51 19.75 16.48 -6.15
N ALA A 52 18.62 15.99 -5.60
CA ALA A 52 18.41 14.55 -5.42
C ALA A 52 18.29 13.84 -6.76
N VAL A 53 17.60 14.45 -7.74
CA VAL A 53 17.49 13.92 -9.10
C VAL A 53 18.86 13.83 -9.77
N MET A 54 19.67 14.89 -9.69
CA MET A 54 21.03 14.88 -10.24
C MET A 54 21.91 13.78 -9.61
N LYS A 55 21.84 13.63 -8.27
CA LYS A 55 22.58 12.57 -7.56
C LYS A 55 22.12 11.17 -8.00
N PHE A 56 20.81 10.96 -8.16
CA PHE A 56 20.25 9.73 -8.69
C PHE A 56 20.76 9.44 -10.10
N LEU A 57 20.69 10.41 -11.03
CA LEU A 57 21.13 10.22 -12.42
C LEU A 57 22.63 9.89 -12.52
N LEU A 58 23.47 10.55 -11.72
CA LEU A 58 24.90 10.24 -11.63
C LEU A 58 25.12 8.79 -11.17
N SER A 59 24.39 8.37 -10.13
CA SER A 59 24.44 6.98 -9.66
C SER A 59 23.94 6.01 -10.73
N TRP A 60 22.83 6.31 -11.40
CA TRP A 60 22.25 5.46 -12.43
C TRP A 60 23.20 5.29 -13.62
N MET A 61 23.83 6.36 -14.12
CA MET A 61 24.80 6.28 -15.21
C MET A 61 25.97 5.35 -14.88
N SER A 62 26.40 5.32 -13.61
CA SER A 62 27.48 4.43 -13.16
C SER A 62 27.12 2.94 -13.23
N THR A 63 25.83 2.60 -13.24
CA THR A 63 25.36 1.19 -13.30
C THR A 63 25.39 0.59 -14.71
N ASN A 64 25.69 1.40 -15.73
CA ASN A 64 25.74 0.98 -17.13
C ASN A 64 24.45 0.25 -17.59
N SER A 65 23.30 0.71 -17.06
CA SER A 65 21.98 0.18 -17.40
C SER A 65 21.68 0.39 -18.88
N ARG A 66 21.12 -0.64 -19.52
CA ARG A 66 20.60 -0.56 -20.90
C ARG A 66 19.17 -0.03 -20.98
N LYS A 67 18.51 0.13 -19.82
CA LYS A 67 17.12 0.61 -19.72
C LYS A 67 17.12 2.05 -19.24
N ALA A 68 16.29 2.89 -19.85
CA ALA A 68 16.12 4.29 -19.45
C ALA A 68 15.75 4.40 -17.97
N PRO A 69 16.25 5.43 -17.26
CA PRO A 69 15.81 5.66 -15.88
C PRO A 69 14.32 5.99 -15.89
N THR A 70 13.60 5.50 -14.89
CA THR A 70 12.19 5.84 -14.70
C THR A 70 11.98 6.68 -13.44
N VAL A 71 10.85 7.38 -13.35
CA VAL A 71 10.46 8.11 -12.13
C VAL A 71 10.30 7.15 -10.95
N ALA A 72 9.90 5.90 -11.20
CA ALA A 72 9.83 4.86 -10.17
C ALA A 72 11.22 4.49 -9.63
N ASP A 73 12.24 4.43 -10.49
CA ASP A 73 13.63 4.19 -10.06
C ASP A 73 14.16 5.36 -9.22
N LEU A 74 13.86 6.60 -9.62
CA LEU A 74 14.17 7.79 -8.82
C LEU A 74 13.52 7.69 -7.43
N ARG A 75 12.21 7.40 -7.37
CA ARG A 75 11.48 7.24 -6.13
C ARG A 75 12.11 6.16 -5.25
N ARG A 76 12.43 5.00 -5.81
CA ARG A 76 13.11 3.91 -5.07
C ARG A 76 14.46 4.34 -4.50
N ALA A 77 15.20 5.21 -5.19
CA ALA A 77 16.51 5.67 -4.74
C ALA A 77 16.45 6.78 -3.68
N VAL A 78 15.41 7.62 -3.70
CA VAL A 78 15.32 8.84 -2.89
C VAL A 78 14.35 8.71 -1.73
N ASP A 79 13.24 7.98 -1.91
CA ASP A 79 12.19 7.82 -0.91
C ASP A 79 12.30 6.47 -0.20
N PRO A 80 12.75 6.43 1.07
CA PRO A 80 12.86 5.19 1.84
C PRO A 80 11.50 4.56 2.19
N THR A 81 10.40 5.31 2.03
CA THR A 81 9.04 4.83 2.27
C THR A 81 8.38 4.29 1.01
N PHE A 82 9.02 4.48 -0.16
CA PHE A 82 8.51 3.98 -1.42
C PHE A 82 8.56 2.46 -1.46
N VAL A 83 7.41 1.86 -1.76
CA VAL A 83 7.27 0.42 -1.96
C VAL A 83 6.70 0.23 -3.36
N ASP A 84 7.52 -0.32 -4.27
CA ASP A 84 7.03 -0.69 -5.59
C ASP A 84 6.11 -1.92 -5.54
N GLU A 85 5.24 -2.02 -6.53
CA GLU A 85 4.15 -3.00 -6.53
C GLU A 85 4.66 -4.45 -6.58
N GLU A 86 5.77 -4.69 -7.30
CA GLU A 86 6.42 -6.00 -7.40
C GLU A 86 7.04 -6.40 -6.06
N SER A 87 7.79 -5.49 -5.42
CA SER A 87 8.33 -5.70 -4.08
C SER A 87 7.23 -5.85 -3.01
N ALA A 88 6.10 -5.14 -3.16
CA ALA A 88 4.94 -5.28 -2.29
C ALA A 88 4.30 -6.67 -2.42
N LEU A 89 4.15 -7.18 -3.65
CA LEU A 89 3.63 -8.51 -3.93
C LEU A 89 4.54 -9.60 -3.36
N GLU A 90 5.86 -9.48 -3.57
CA GLU A 90 6.86 -10.39 -2.99
C GLU A 90 6.77 -10.41 -1.47
N ARG A 91 6.70 -9.22 -0.85
CA ARG A 91 6.55 -9.09 0.61
C ARG A 91 5.25 -9.72 1.10
N LEU A 92 4.14 -9.52 0.40
CA LEU A 92 2.86 -10.13 0.75
C LEU A 92 2.95 -11.65 0.72
N TYR A 93 3.54 -12.23 -0.34
CA TYR A 93 3.73 -13.65 -0.46
C TYR A 93 4.54 -14.23 0.70
N LEU A 94 5.70 -13.64 1.01
CA LEU A 94 6.54 -14.07 2.12
C LEU A 94 5.81 -14.02 3.46
N LEU A 95 4.99 -13.00 3.69
CA LEU A 95 4.18 -12.88 4.90
C LEU A 95 3.09 -13.94 4.99
N VAL A 96 2.40 -14.23 3.88
CA VAL A 96 1.37 -15.27 3.81
C VAL A 96 2.00 -16.64 4.07
N SER A 97 3.11 -16.95 3.39
CA SER A 97 3.82 -18.23 3.57
C SER A 97 4.37 -18.42 4.99
N ARG A 98 4.74 -17.33 5.68
CA ARG A 98 5.32 -17.39 7.03
C ARG A 98 4.27 -17.45 8.13
N THR A 99 3.24 -16.62 8.04
CA THR A 99 2.30 -16.39 9.15
C THR A 99 1.02 -17.21 9.01
N GLY A 100 0.57 -17.48 7.78
CA GLY A 100 -0.68 -18.18 7.50
C GLY A 100 -1.95 -17.40 7.90
N PRO A 101 -3.14 -18.03 7.79
CA PRO A 101 -4.44 -17.34 7.89
C PRO A 101 -4.89 -16.98 9.31
N TRP A 102 -4.30 -17.64 10.32
CA TRP A 102 -4.80 -17.59 11.70
C TRP A 102 -4.31 -16.37 12.47
N ASN A 103 -3.04 -16.01 12.28
CA ASN A 103 -2.42 -14.84 12.87
C ASN A 103 -2.21 -13.80 11.78
N THR A 104 -2.44 -12.52 12.08
CA THR A 104 -2.14 -11.43 11.14
C THR A 104 -0.87 -10.73 11.55
N PRO A 105 0.05 -10.44 10.61
CA PRO A 105 1.21 -9.63 10.90
C PRO A 105 0.80 -8.25 11.44
N SER A 106 1.66 -7.65 12.24
CA SER A 106 1.41 -6.32 12.80
C SER A 106 1.30 -5.24 11.70
N ALA A 107 0.58 -4.14 11.98
CA ALA A 107 0.48 -3.02 11.03
C ALA A 107 1.85 -2.43 10.66
N SER A 108 2.83 -2.47 11.57
CA SER A 108 4.22 -2.09 11.30
C SER A 108 4.93 -3.02 10.33
N GLU A 109 4.65 -4.32 10.38
CA GLU A 109 5.25 -5.32 9.48
C GLU A 109 4.62 -5.34 8.09
N LEU A 110 3.36 -4.94 7.97
CA LEU A 110 2.70 -4.78 6.67
C LEU A 110 3.03 -3.42 6.07
N GLY A 111 2.99 -2.37 6.88
CA GLY A 111 2.98 -1.00 6.41
C GLY A 111 1.60 -0.58 5.88
N PRO A 112 1.32 0.73 5.87
CA PRO A 112 -0.01 1.26 5.61
C PRO A 112 -0.56 0.90 4.22
N MET A 113 0.30 0.83 3.20
CA MET A 113 -0.12 0.53 1.83
C MET A 113 -0.57 -0.93 1.68
N LEU A 114 0.18 -1.88 2.24
CA LEU A 114 -0.19 -3.29 2.19
C LEU A 114 -1.45 -3.56 3.03
N CYS A 115 -1.61 -2.92 4.20
CA CYS A 115 -2.84 -3.03 4.99
C CYS A 115 -4.07 -2.68 4.14
N ARG A 116 -4.05 -1.53 3.46
CA ARG A 116 -5.16 -1.11 2.57
C ARG A 116 -5.37 -2.07 1.41
N ALA A 117 -4.29 -2.49 0.74
CA ALA A 117 -4.41 -3.41 -0.38
C ALA A 117 -5.05 -4.74 0.05
N ILE A 118 -4.65 -5.27 1.21
CA ILE A 118 -5.24 -6.48 1.80
C ILE A 118 -6.72 -6.27 2.13
N ASP A 119 -7.09 -5.13 2.73
CA ASP A 119 -8.50 -4.82 3.02
C ASP A 119 -9.34 -4.75 1.74
N LEU A 120 -8.83 -4.13 0.67
CA LEU A 120 -9.49 -4.08 -0.64
C LEU A 120 -9.63 -5.46 -1.29
N MET A 121 -8.74 -6.40 -0.97
CA MET A 121 -8.83 -7.80 -1.41
C MET A 121 -9.80 -8.64 -0.58
N GLY A 122 -10.40 -8.07 0.47
CA GLY A 122 -11.33 -8.74 1.38
C GLY A 122 -10.71 -9.19 2.70
N GLY A 123 -9.54 -8.66 3.06
CA GLY A 123 -8.87 -8.89 4.34
C GLY A 123 -7.86 -10.04 4.33
N TRP A 124 -7.12 -10.17 5.44
CA TRP A 124 -6.00 -11.14 5.57
C TRP A 124 -6.42 -12.58 5.33
N ALA A 125 -7.54 -13.00 5.91
CA ALA A 125 -8.06 -14.36 5.76
C ALA A 125 -8.35 -14.69 4.29
N ARG A 126 -8.99 -13.77 3.56
CA ARG A 126 -9.31 -13.96 2.15
C ARG A 126 -8.06 -14.04 1.29
N VAL A 127 -7.07 -13.19 1.55
CA VAL A 127 -5.78 -13.23 0.85
C VAL A 127 -5.09 -14.57 1.03
N ASN A 128 -5.09 -15.13 2.24
CA ASN A 128 -4.51 -16.45 2.51
C ASN A 128 -5.28 -17.58 1.80
N GLU A 129 -6.61 -17.47 1.71
CA GLU A 129 -7.46 -18.45 1.04
C GLU A 129 -7.21 -18.50 -0.48
N ILE A 130 -7.00 -17.34 -1.11
CA ILE A 130 -6.88 -17.23 -2.57
C ILE A 130 -5.42 -17.19 -3.06
N MET A 131 -4.43 -17.21 -2.17
CA MET A 131 -3.01 -17.15 -2.53
C MET A 131 -2.63 -18.45 -3.25
N PRO A 132 -2.23 -18.39 -4.53
CA PRO A 132 -1.88 -19.59 -5.28
C PRO A 132 -0.43 -20.01 -5.03
N ASP A 133 -0.14 -21.27 -5.29
CA ASP A 133 1.24 -21.76 -5.34
C ASP A 133 2.00 -21.12 -6.52
N ARG A 134 3.25 -20.70 -6.29
CA ARG A 134 4.10 -20.09 -7.33
C ARG A 134 4.38 -20.99 -8.53
N SER A 135 4.23 -22.30 -8.38
CA SER A 135 4.38 -23.25 -9.48
C SER A 135 3.24 -23.13 -10.51
N ASP A 136 2.05 -22.69 -10.09
CA ASP A 136 0.94 -22.42 -11.01
C ASP A 136 1.04 -20.99 -11.54
N ARG A 137 1.69 -20.84 -12.70
CA ARG A 137 1.91 -19.54 -13.33
C ARG A 137 0.61 -18.82 -13.70
N PHE A 138 -0.45 -19.56 -14.07
CA PHE A 138 -1.70 -18.95 -14.49
C PHE A 138 -2.47 -18.40 -13.28
N ALA A 139 -2.60 -19.21 -12.23
CA ALA A 139 -3.22 -18.76 -10.98
C ALA A 139 -2.41 -17.62 -10.35
N TRP A 140 -1.08 -17.72 -10.35
CA TRP A 140 -0.19 -16.66 -9.86
C TRP A 140 -0.37 -15.34 -10.63
N SER A 141 -0.39 -15.37 -11.96
CA SER A 141 -0.59 -14.16 -12.77
C SER A 141 -1.94 -13.52 -12.46
N ALA A 142 -3.01 -14.30 -12.40
CA ALA A 142 -4.35 -13.78 -12.10
C ALA A 142 -4.44 -13.18 -10.68
N PHE A 143 -3.79 -13.81 -9.71
CA PHE A 143 -3.68 -13.26 -8.36
C PHE A 143 -2.85 -11.97 -8.34
N ALA A 144 -1.70 -11.95 -9.03
CA ALA A 144 -0.82 -10.80 -9.12
C ALA A 144 -1.57 -9.61 -9.74
N ASP A 145 -2.26 -9.79 -10.87
CA ASP A 145 -3.03 -8.72 -11.51
C ASP A 145 -4.09 -8.13 -10.58
N ARG A 146 -4.77 -9.00 -9.82
CA ARG A 146 -5.77 -8.56 -8.83
C ARG A 146 -5.14 -7.81 -7.67
N PHE A 147 -3.99 -8.29 -7.17
CA PHE A 147 -3.24 -7.61 -6.12
C PHE A 147 -2.75 -6.24 -6.60
N LEU A 148 -2.14 -6.16 -7.78
CA LEU A 148 -1.62 -4.92 -8.36
C LEU A 148 -2.74 -3.88 -8.53
N SER A 149 -3.91 -4.29 -9.03
CA SER A 149 -5.09 -3.42 -9.11
C SER A 149 -5.53 -2.89 -7.74
N SER A 150 -5.56 -3.75 -6.72
CA SER A 150 -5.90 -3.38 -5.34
C SER A 150 -4.85 -2.46 -4.71
N PHE A 151 -3.57 -2.71 -4.98
CA PHE A 151 -2.45 -1.92 -4.50
C PHE A 151 -2.39 -0.53 -5.16
N GLY A 152 -2.61 -0.45 -6.48
CA GLY A 152 -2.73 0.83 -7.18
C GLY A 152 -3.93 1.66 -6.72
N THR A 153 -5.05 0.99 -6.40
CA THR A 153 -6.21 1.65 -5.76
C THR A 153 -5.85 2.17 -4.36
N ALA A 154 -5.13 1.38 -3.55
CA ALA A 154 -4.67 1.79 -2.24
C ALA A 154 -3.73 3.02 -2.31
N GLN A 155 -2.80 3.06 -3.27
CA GLN A 155 -1.94 4.22 -3.52
C GLN A 155 -2.76 5.46 -3.91
N SER A 156 -3.74 5.29 -4.80
CA SER A 156 -4.61 6.39 -5.23
C SER A 156 -5.42 6.97 -4.07
N GLN A 157 -5.96 6.11 -3.20
CA GLN A 157 -6.66 6.54 -2.00
C GLN A 157 -5.72 7.22 -0.99
N ALA A 158 -4.51 6.71 -0.82
CA ALA A 158 -3.51 7.31 0.06
C ALA A 158 -3.12 8.72 -0.41
N PHE A 159 -2.97 8.89 -1.72
CA PHE A 159 -2.76 10.19 -2.34
C PHE A 159 -3.96 11.13 -2.12
N GLN A 160 -5.19 10.68 -2.37
CA GLN A 160 -6.38 11.50 -2.10
C GLN A 160 -6.46 11.95 -0.64
N GLN A 161 -6.07 11.09 0.31
CA GLN A 161 -6.05 11.45 1.72
C GLN A 161 -4.92 12.39 2.11
N SER A 162 -3.78 12.38 1.41
CA SER A 162 -2.70 13.34 1.69
C SER A 162 -3.12 14.77 1.34
N LEU A 163 -4.04 14.93 0.38
CA LEU A 163 -4.67 16.21 0.02
C LEU A 163 -5.61 16.74 1.10
N LEU A 164 -6.08 15.89 2.02
CA LEU A 164 -6.91 16.29 3.15
C LEU A 164 -6.05 16.78 4.32
N ALA A 165 -6.59 17.75 5.07
CA ALA A 165 -5.98 18.22 6.31
C ALA A 165 -5.80 17.04 7.30
N PRO A 166 -4.73 17.02 8.11
CA PRO A 166 -4.35 15.87 8.93
C PRO A 166 -5.49 15.31 9.80
N GLU A 167 -6.30 16.18 10.39
CA GLU A 167 -7.42 15.82 11.25
C GLU A 167 -8.60 15.13 10.54
N HIS A 168 -8.65 15.17 9.20
CA HIS A 168 -9.66 14.51 8.38
C HIS A 168 -9.16 13.20 7.75
N ARG A 169 -7.91 12.82 8.00
CA ARG A 169 -7.33 11.59 7.43
C ARG A 169 -7.87 10.38 8.16
N THR A 170 -8.53 9.50 7.42
CA THR A 170 -9.07 8.25 7.96
C THR A 170 -7.91 7.32 8.32
N GLU A 171 -7.85 6.88 9.58
CA GLU A 171 -6.89 5.88 10.02
C GLU A 171 -7.09 4.56 9.27
N ILE A 172 -5.98 3.91 8.90
CA ILE A 172 -5.99 2.61 8.24
C ILE A 172 -6.03 1.56 9.34
N PRO A 173 -7.14 0.83 9.52
CA PRO A 173 -7.13 -0.27 10.47
C PRO A 173 -6.14 -1.35 10.01
N ALA A 174 -5.50 -2.01 10.97
CA ALA A 174 -4.72 -3.21 10.66
C ALA A 174 -5.68 -4.31 10.17
N PRO A 175 -5.32 -5.09 9.14
CA PRO A 175 -6.15 -6.18 8.69
C PRO A 175 -6.32 -7.20 9.83
N LEU A 176 -7.52 -7.79 9.91
CA LEU A 176 -7.87 -8.74 10.97
C LEU A 176 -7.69 -10.19 10.52
N GLY A 177 -7.13 -11.02 11.40
CA GLY A 177 -6.98 -12.46 11.19
C GLY A 177 -8.22 -13.23 11.61
N LEU A 178 -8.28 -14.53 11.26
CA LEU A 178 -9.44 -15.37 11.57
C LEU A 178 -9.74 -15.43 13.08
N HIS A 179 -8.72 -15.47 13.96
CA HIS A 179 -8.94 -15.45 15.41
C HIS A 179 -9.53 -14.13 15.91
N ALA A 180 -9.09 -13.00 15.35
CA ALA A 180 -9.64 -11.68 15.69
C ALA A 180 -11.07 -11.51 15.18
N LEU A 181 -11.36 -12.04 13.99
CA LEU A 181 -12.72 -12.09 13.44
C LEU A 181 -13.64 -12.97 14.28
N ALA A 182 -13.19 -14.16 14.68
CA ALA A 182 -13.96 -15.08 15.53
C ALA A 182 -14.23 -14.49 16.92
N SER A 183 -13.23 -13.84 17.54
CA SER A 183 -13.39 -13.17 18.83
C SER A 183 -14.34 -11.97 18.77
N ARG A 184 -14.40 -11.28 17.62
CA ARG A 184 -15.32 -10.15 17.38
C ARG A 184 -16.75 -10.61 17.05
N ALA A 185 -16.88 -11.80 16.46
CA ALA A 185 -18.16 -12.41 16.12
C ALA A 185 -18.82 -13.16 17.30
N ALA A 186 -18.12 -13.36 18.42
CA ALA A 186 -18.69 -13.95 19.63
C ALA A 186 -19.80 -13.03 20.17
N PRO A 187 -21.08 -13.41 20.07
CA PRO A 187 -22.14 -12.63 20.68
C PRO A 187 -22.03 -12.82 22.20
N SER A 188 -21.97 -11.71 22.94
CA SER A 188 -22.40 -11.70 24.34
C SER A 188 -23.91 -11.95 24.41
N ASN A 189 -24.34 -13.18 24.12
CA ASN A 189 -25.68 -13.65 24.46
C ASN A 189 -25.57 -14.63 25.62
N ALA A 190 -25.69 -14.03 26.80
CA ALA A 190 -26.52 -14.49 27.89
C ALA A 190 -27.34 -15.77 27.59
N LEU A 191 -26.77 -16.92 27.93
CA LEU A 191 -27.56 -18.04 28.43
C LEU A 191 -27.55 -17.94 29.96
N SER A 192 -28.29 -16.96 30.48
CA SER A 192 -28.97 -17.14 31.76
C SER A 192 -29.97 -18.28 31.53
N LEU A 193 -29.55 -19.52 31.79
CA LEU A 193 -30.50 -20.58 32.07
C LEU A 193 -31.22 -20.16 33.35
N GLY A 194 -32.40 -19.58 33.16
CA GLY A 194 -33.31 -19.21 34.22
C GLY A 194 -33.59 -20.42 35.09
N ALA A 195 -33.29 -20.27 36.37
CA ALA A 195 -34.05 -20.91 37.41
C ALA A 195 -35.53 -20.54 37.20
N SER A 196 -36.36 -21.53 36.94
CA SER A 196 -37.80 -21.47 37.19
C SER A 196 -38.24 -22.86 37.58
N ASP A 197 -38.10 -23.07 38.88
CA ASP A 197 -38.81 -24.04 39.69
C ASP A 197 -40.30 -23.91 39.39
N SER A 198 -40.92 -24.98 38.89
CA SER A 198 -42.38 -25.08 38.80
C SER A 198 -42.78 -26.48 39.25
N LYS A 199 -42.88 -26.60 40.57
CA LYS A 199 -43.68 -27.63 41.24
C LYS A 199 -45.14 -27.49 40.79
N GLU A 200 -45.58 -28.40 39.95
CA GLU A 200 -47.00 -28.63 39.69
C GLU A 200 -47.36 -30.03 40.19
N GLY A 201 -47.80 -30.11 41.45
CA GLY A 201 -48.28 -31.31 42.11
C GLY A 201 -49.51 -30.98 42.91
N ALA A 202 -50.68 -31.05 42.27
CA ALA A 202 -51.98 -30.81 42.88
C ALA A 202 -52.39 -32.00 43.78
N PRO A 203 -52.87 -31.78 45.01
CA PRO A 203 -53.57 -32.80 45.78
C PRO A 203 -55.06 -32.82 45.45
N MET A 204 -55.60 -34.00 45.14
CA MET A 204 -57.04 -34.26 45.09
C MET A 204 -57.66 -34.18 46.50
N PRO A 205 -58.87 -33.61 46.65
CA PRO A 205 -59.78 -34.00 47.70
C PRO A 205 -60.87 -34.92 47.17
N ALA A 206 -61.00 -36.06 47.85
CA ALA A 206 -62.14 -36.96 47.78
C ALA A 206 -63.42 -36.26 48.27
N GLN A 207 -64.55 -36.55 47.63
CA GLN A 207 -65.86 -36.35 48.25
C GLN A 207 -66.67 -37.64 48.15
N SER A 208 -67.31 -37.91 49.29
CA SER A 208 -68.17 -39.03 49.66
C SER A 208 -69.55 -38.96 49.04
#